data_AF-A0A9D0RAQ5-F1
#
_entry.id   AF-A0A9D0RAQ5-F1
#
_cell.length_a   1.000
_cell.length_b   1.000
_cell.length_c   1.000
_cell.angle_alpha   90.00
_cell.angle_beta   90.00
_cell.angle_gamma   90.00
#
_symmetry.space_group_name_H-M   'P 1'
#
loop_
_entity.id
_entity.type
_entity.pdbx_description
1 polymer ?
#
loop_
_entity_poly.entity_id
_entity_poly.type
_entity_poly.pdbx_seq_one_letter_code
_entity_poly.pdbx_strand_id
1 'polypeptide(L)'
;MIRSTTLPAALLMATLLAACDYHSGEPEQGPAGTGPGGGQRVVAAPQDRSPAAEAFRQHCSKCHGLPEPESHTAGQWPLVVVRMRQHMRDGADTPSDETLQEIVSYLQARAGPD
;
A
#
# COMPACT_ATOMS: atom_id res chain seq x y z
N MET A 1 -3.70 13.26 -76.57
CA MET A 1 -2.36 12.74 -76.27
C MET A 1 -2.40 12.28 -74.81
N ILE A 2 -2.87 11.05 -74.53
CA ILE A 2 -2.11 9.77 -74.51
C ILE A 2 -0.98 9.85 -73.45
N ARG A 3 -1.31 9.54 -72.19
CA ARG A 3 -0.99 8.30 -71.44
C ARG A 3 0.46 8.22 -70.92
N SER A 4 0.61 8.24 -69.60
CA SER A 4 1.62 7.43 -68.92
C SER A 4 1.04 6.89 -67.62
N THR A 5 0.69 5.61 -67.70
CA THR A 5 0.27 4.74 -66.61
C THR A 5 1.53 4.08 -66.05
N THR A 6 1.75 4.08 -64.74
CA THR A 6 2.49 2.98 -64.10
C THR A 6 2.00 2.73 -62.66
N LEU A 7 1.05 1.79 -62.61
CA LEU A 7 0.89 0.68 -61.67
C LEU A 7 0.97 0.86 -60.14
N PRO A 8 -0.06 0.39 -59.41
CA PRO A 8 -0.02 0.13 -57.97
C PRO A 8 0.50 -1.28 -57.66
N ALA A 9 0.59 -1.56 -56.36
CA ALA A 9 0.69 -2.89 -55.74
C ALA A 9 2.08 -3.53 -55.67
N ALA A 10 2.84 -3.13 -54.66
CA ALA A 10 3.70 -4.03 -53.89
C ALA A 10 3.95 -3.34 -52.53
N LEU A 11 3.24 -3.72 -51.47
CA LEU A 11 3.66 -4.76 -50.54
C LEU A 11 4.48 -4.16 -49.38
N LEU A 12 4.20 -4.66 -48.17
CA LEU A 12 4.99 -4.59 -46.94
C LEU A 12 4.63 -3.39 -46.03
N MET A 13 3.60 -3.53 -45.20
CA MET A 13 3.65 -4.22 -43.89
C MET A 13 3.97 -3.26 -42.75
N ALA A 14 2.99 -3.15 -41.85
CA ALA A 14 3.13 -2.98 -40.41
C ALA A 14 3.60 -1.62 -39.86
N THR A 15 2.66 -0.92 -39.23
CA THR A 15 2.69 -0.54 -37.79
C THR A 15 1.31 0.04 -37.42
N LEU A 16 0.38 -0.76 -36.88
CA LEU A 16 0.13 -0.92 -35.43
C LEU A 16 0.03 0.42 -34.68
N LEU A 17 -1.13 0.62 -34.04
CA LEU A 17 -1.57 1.72 -33.16
C LEU A 17 -2.43 2.83 -33.80
N ALA A 18 -3.66 2.46 -34.16
CA ALA A 18 -4.80 3.36 -33.99
C ALA A 18 -5.86 2.64 -33.15
N ALA A 19 -5.87 2.97 -31.87
CA ALA A 19 -6.94 2.66 -30.94
C ALA A 19 -8.26 3.26 -31.45
N CYS A 20 -9.37 2.50 -31.35
CA CYS A 20 -10.76 2.94 -31.11
C CYS A 20 -11.73 1.83 -31.59
N ASP A 21 -11.67 0.67 -30.94
CA ASP A 21 -12.74 -0.35 -31.00
C ASP A 21 -12.94 -0.79 -29.53
N TYR A 22 -13.59 0.02 -28.69
CA TYR A 22 -15.04 -0.02 -28.43
C TYR A 22 -15.64 -1.44 -28.52
N HIS A 23 -14.97 -2.43 -27.93
CA HIS A 23 -15.62 -3.69 -27.62
C HIS A 23 -16.53 -3.50 -26.40
N SER A 24 -17.82 -3.30 -26.70
CA SER A 24 -18.92 -3.46 -25.78
C SER A 24 -19.27 -4.96 -25.64
N GLY A 25 -19.34 -5.46 -24.41
CA GLY A 25 -19.79 -6.81 -24.03
C GLY A 25 -18.71 -7.58 -23.26
N GLU A 26 -18.91 -8.19 -22.08
CA GLU A 26 -20.07 -8.43 -21.21
C GLU A 26 -19.57 -8.57 -19.75
N PRO A 27 -20.40 -8.36 -18.71
CA PRO A 27 -20.06 -8.76 -17.35
C PRO A 27 -20.29 -10.27 -17.19
N GLU A 28 -19.23 -11.07 -17.29
CA GLU A 28 -19.24 -12.48 -16.87
C GLU A 28 -19.34 -12.56 -15.34
N GLN A 29 -20.59 -12.55 -14.88
CA GLN A 29 -20.99 -12.89 -13.52
C GLN A 29 -20.76 -14.40 -13.35
N GLY A 30 -19.55 -14.78 -12.94
CA GLY A 30 -19.25 -16.14 -12.52
C GLY A 30 -20.19 -16.58 -11.39
N PRO A 31 -20.60 -17.87 -11.34
CA PRO A 31 -21.53 -18.34 -10.32
C PRO A 31 -20.97 -18.10 -8.92
N ALA A 32 -21.84 -17.59 -8.05
CA ALA A 32 -21.61 -17.44 -6.63
C ALA A 32 -21.17 -18.78 -6.03
N GLY A 33 -19.87 -18.90 -5.74
CA GLY A 33 -19.35 -19.97 -4.92
C GLY A 33 -19.88 -19.82 -3.50
N THR A 34 -20.98 -20.50 -3.18
CA THR A 34 -21.37 -20.78 -1.79
C THR A 34 -20.39 -21.82 -1.25
N GLY A 35 -19.22 -21.35 -0.83
CA GLY A 35 -18.37 -22.13 0.06
C GLY A 35 -18.95 -22.06 1.48
N PRO A 36 -18.94 -23.15 2.27
CA PRO A 36 -19.31 -23.08 3.67
C PRO A 36 -18.30 -22.18 4.38
N GLY A 37 -18.74 -20.97 4.72
CA GLY A 37 -17.98 -20.00 5.49
C GLY A 37 -17.65 -20.58 6.86
N GLY A 38 -16.49 -21.21 6.96
CA GLY A 38 -15.84 -21.54 8.21
C GLY A 38 -15.43 -20.25 8.90
N GLY A 39 -16.38 -19.60 9.55
CA GLY A 39 -16.16 -18.45 10.42
C GLY A 39 -15.37 -18.91 11.65
N GLN A 40 -14.06 -19.09 11.50
CA GLN A 40 -13.16 -19.26 12.63
C GLN A 40 -13.29 -18.00 13.49
N ARG A 41 -13.77 -18.16 14.73
CA ARG A 41 -13.78 -17.09 15.71
C ARG A 41 -12.33 -16.74 16.00
N VAL A 42 -11.82 -15.67 15.40
CA VAL A 42 -10.52 -15.11 15.74
C VAL A 42 -10.65 -14.60 17.16
N VAL A 43 -10.13 -15.36 18.12
CA VAL A 43 -9.99 -14.87 19.50
C VAL A 43 -8.87 -13.84 19.44
N ALA A 44 -9.24 -12.56 19.56
CA ALA A 44 -8.26 -11.48 19.53
C ALA A 44 -7.24 -11.70 20.66
N ALA A 45 -5.96 -11.72 20.29
CA ALA A 45 -4.87 -11.79 21.25
C ALA A 45 -4.96 -10.60 22.24
N PRO A 46 -4.46 -10.76 23.48
CA PRO A 46 -4.38 -9.66 24.44
C PRO A 46 -3.67 -8.46 23.83
N GLN A 47 -4.34 -7.30 23.86
CA GLN A 47 -3.76 -6.04 23.39
C GLN A 47 -2.92 -5.42 24.51
N ASP A 48 -1.69 -5.00 24.21
CA ASP A 48 -0.88 -4.21 25.13
C ASP A 48 -1.57 -2.84 25.37
N ARG A 49 -1.92 -2.56 26.64
CA ARG A 49 -2.59 -1.33 27.06
C ARG A 49 -1.66 -0.37 27.80
N SER A 50 -0.35 -0.56 27.72
CA SER A 50 0.60 0.42 28.26
C SER A 50 0.44 1.77 27.55
N PRO A 51 0.75 2.89 28.22
CA PRO A 51 0.69 4.22 27.61
C PRO A 51 1.47 4.31 26.29
N ALA A 52 2.66 3.70 26.24
CA ALA A 52 3.48 3.69 25.02
C ALA A 52 2.85 2.89 23.86
N ALA A 53 2.19 1.76 24.16
CA ALA A 53 1.45 0.99 23.17
C ALA A 53 0.23 1.76 22.64
N GLU A 54 -0.44 2.52 23.52
CA GLU A 54 -1.56 3.36 23.15
C GLU A 54 -1.12 4.56 22.31
N ALA A 55 -0.06 5.26 22.70
CA ALA A 55 0.54 6.33 21.90
C ALA A 55 0.93 5.83 20.50
N PHE A 56 1.59 4.66 20.42
CA PHE A 56 1.93 4.02 19.14
C PHE A 56 0.70 3.81 18.26
N ARG A 57 -0.37 3.20 18.80
CA ARG A 57 -1.61 2.99 18.03
C ARG A 57 -2.26 4.30 17.59
N GLN A 58 -2.41 5.25 18.50
CA GLN A 58 -3.14 6.50 18.24
C GLN A 58 -2.44 7.39 17.21
N HIS A 59 -1.10 7.40 17.19
CA HIS A 59 -0.34 8.28 16.31
C HIS A 59 0.10 7.62 15.01
N CYS A 60 0.55 6.37 15.04
CA CYS A 60 1.12 5.72 13.86
C CYS A 60 0.07 5.15 12.89
N SER A 61 -1.19 4.98 13.32
CA SER A 61 -2.27 4.53 12.44
C SER A 61 -3.02 5.66 11.72
N LYS A 62 -2.60 6.93 11.90
CA LYS A 62 -3.32 8.08 11.34
C LYS A 62 -3.27 8.16 9.81
N CYS A 63 -2.21 7.65 9.19
CA CYS A 63 -1.99 7.78 7.75
C CYS A 63 -2.08 6.45 6.98
N HIS A 64 -1.74 5.33 7.60
CA HIS A 64 -1.80 3.98 7.03
C HIS A 64 -1.88 2.94 8.17
N GLY A 65 -1.83 1.64 7.83
CA GLY A 65 -1.78 0.57 8.84
C GLY A 65 -0.57 0.67 9.77
N LEU A 66 -0.68 0.13 10.98
CA LEU A 66 0.42 0.16 11.93
C LEU A 66 1.63 -0.62 11.40
N PRO A 67 2.84 -0.09 11.57
CA PRO A 67 4.04 -0.87 11.26
C PRO A 67 4.16 -2.04 12.24
N GLU A 68 4.66 -3.18 11.76
CA GLU A 68 4.97 -4.32 12.63
C GLU A 68 6.27 -4.02 13.39
N PRO A 69 6.32 -4.06 14.74
CA PRO A 69 7.55 -3.79 15.50
C PRO A 69 8.74 -4.67 15.10
N GLU A 70 8.48 -5.90 14.62
CA GLU A 70 9.52 -6.82 14.17
C GLU A 70 10.08 -6.49 12.77
N SER A 71 9.53 -5.50 12.05
CA SER A 71 9.96 -5.16 10.68
C SER A 71 11.30 -4.42 10.61
N HIS A 72 11.82 -3.95 11.75
CA HIS A 72 13.09 -3.24 11.87
C HIS A 72 13.81 -3.65 13.16
N THR A 73 15.14 -3.49 13.16
CA THR A 73 15.95 -3.71 14.36
C THR A 73 15.81 -2.55 15.36
N ALA A 74 16.18 -2.77 16.62
CA ALA A 74 16.05 -1.75 17.66
C ALA A 74 16.84 -0.47 17.31
N GLY A 75 18.00 -0.60 16.65
CA GLY A 75 18.81 0.53 16.21
C GLY A 75 18.20 1.34 15.05
N GLN A 76 17.33 0.72 14.24
CA GLN A 76 16.74 1.35 13.06
C GLN A 76 15.50 2.18 13.39
N TRP A 77 14.72 1.77 14.39
CA TRP A 77 13.44 2.39 14.75
C TRP A 77 13.48 3.91 14.97
N PRO A 78 14.48 4.51 15.64
CA PRO A 78 14.55 5.96 15.80
C PRO A 78 14.51 6.71 14.46
N LEU A 79 15.27 6.24 13.46
CA LEU A 79 15.32 6.88 12.14
C LEU A 79 14.00 6.70 11.36
N VAL A 80 13.36 5.54 11.50
CA VAL A 80 12.06 5.26 10.87
C VAL A 80 10.98 6.20 11.41
N VAL A 81 10.91 6.39 12.72
CA VAL A 81 9.92 7.29 13.37
C VAL A 81 10.16 8.75 12.96
N VAL A 82 11.44 9.19 12.86
CA VAL A 82 11.77 10.53 12.33
C VAL A 82 11.23 10.72 10.92
N ARG A 83 11.41 9.73 10.02
CA ARG A 83 10.87 9.80 8.66
C ARG A 83 9.35 9.83 8.64
N MET A 84 8.70 9.03 9.48
CA MET A 84 7.23 9.06 9.60
C MET A 84 6.75 10.45 10.02
N ARG A 85 7.37 11.05 11.05
CA ARG A 85 7.06 12.42 11.51
C ARG A 85 7.21 13.44 10.39
N GLN A 86 8.27 13.36 9.58
CA GLN A 86 8.48 14.25 8.43
C GLN A 86 7.38 14.14 7.36
N HIS A 87 6.67 13.01 7.30
CA HIS A 87 5.55 12.80 6.39
C HIS A 87 4.18 13.07 7.02
N MET A 88 4.11 13.30 8.34
CA MET A 88 2.90 13.80 8.98
C MET A 88 2.66 15.23 8.47
N ARG A 89 1.49 15.52 7.90
CA ARG A 89 1.15 16.87 7.44
C ARG A 89 1.22 17.82 8.63
N ASP A 90 1.98 18.91 8.50
CA ASP A 90 2.16 19.91 9.56
C ASP A 90 0.81 20.37 10.13
N GLY A 91 0.61 20.22 11.44
CA GLY A 91 -0.62 20.58 12.13
C GLY A 91 -0.62 20.20 13.62
N ALA A 92 -1.71 20.52 14.32
CA ALA A 92 -1.88 20.23 15.76
C ALA A 92 -1.87 18.73 16.13
N ASP A 93 -1.83 17.87 15.12
CA ASP A 93 -1.93 16.41 15.24
C ASP A 93 -0.57 15.68 15.25
N THR A 94 0.54 16.41 15.06
CA THR A 94 1.90 15.88 15.14
C THR A 94 2.26 15.59 16.62
N PRO A 95 2.73 14.38 16.96
CA PRO A 95 3.10 14.05 18.34
C PRO A 95 4.28 14.92 18.83
N SER A 96 4.32 15.19 20.14
CA SER A 96 5.46 15.86 20.77
C SER A 96 6.71 14.97 20.73
N ASP A 97 7.87 15.56 20.96
CA ASP A 97 9.13 14.83 21.02
C ASP A 97 9.12 13.75 22.12
N GLU A 98 8.49 14.05 23.26
CA GLU A 98 8.31 13.11 24.36
C GLU A 98 7.47 11.90 23.93
N THR A 99 6.31 12.15 23.30
CA THR A 99 5.45 11.07 22.79
C THR A 99 6.16 10.24 21.72
N LEU A 100 6.97 10.86 20.86
CA LEU A 100 7.76 10.11 19.88
C LEU A 100 8.81 9.22 20.56
N GLN A 101 9.42 9.67 21.66
CA GLN A 101 10.37 8.87 22.41
C GLN A 101 9.70 7.66 23.08
N GLU A 102 8.46 7.81 23.57
CA GLU A 102 7.66 6.70 24.09
C GLU A 102 7.36 5.68 22.99
N ILE A 103 6.97 6.16 21.81
CA ILE A 103 6.71 5.31 20.63
C ILE A 103 7.97 4.56 20.21
N VAL A 104 9.11 5.24 20.14
CA VAL A 104 10.41 4.61 19.82
C VAL A 104 10.75 3.54 20.86
N SER A 105 10.58 3.84 22.14
CA SER A 105 10.86 2.87 23.22
C SER A 105 9.97 1.63 23.12
N TYR A 106 8.69 1.82 22.77
CA TYR A 106 7.75 0.71 22.54
C TYR A 106 8.20 -0.19 21.37
N LEU A 107 8.61 0.41 20.26
CA LEU A 107 9.05 -0.29 19.05
C LEU A 107 10.39 -1.03 19.29
N GLN A 108 11.35 -0.39 19.95
CA GLN A 108 12.65 -0.98 20.28
C GLN A 108 12.54 -2.22 21.18
N ALA A 109 11.63 -2.19 22.16
CA ALA A 109 11.42 -3.32 23.06
C ALA A 109 10.79 -4.56 22.39
N ARG A 110 10.29 -4.41 21.16
CA ARG A 110 9.62 -5.46 20.36
C ARG A 110 10.25 -5.60 18.97
N ALA A 111 11.46 -5.08 18.82
CA ALA A 111 12.13 -5.04 17.53
C ALA A 111 12.55 -6.42 17.06
N GLY A 112 12.74 -6.55 15.74
CA GLY A 112 13.37 -7.73 15.16
C GLY A 112 14.84 -7.84 15.60
N PRO A 113 15.47 -9.01 15.40
CA PRO A 113 16.89 -9.19 15.68
C PRO A 113 17.76 -8.27 14.81
N ASP A 114 18.95 -7.91 15.31
CA ASP A 114 19.97 -7.15 14.56
C ASP A 114 20.57 -7.93 13.38
#